data_AF-A0AAU2TFH0-F1
#
_entry.id   AF-A0AAU2TFH0-F1
#
_cell.length_a   1.000
_cell.length_b   1.000
_cell.length_c   1.000
_cell.angle_alpha   90.00
_cell.angle_beta   90.00
_cell.angle_gamma   90.00
#
_symmetry.space_group_name_H-M   'P 1'
#
loop_
_entity.id
_entity.type
_entity.pdbx_description
1 polymer ?
#
loop_
_entity_poly.entity_id
_entity_poly.type
_entity_poly.pdbx_seq_one_letter_code
_entity_poly.pdbx_strand_id
1 'polypeptide(L)'
;MDEFSELLATKLEFVDLFVSIGRLGRSLGVHLLLASQRLDESRVHKVEGHLSYRLALRTFSSMESRSVIGVASAYELPSAPGNGFLKVDTTNLVRFKDAYVSGPVPEALSEADQSAQQVGAVQEITAFGLRQQGELLTARTAERLEADRLGRSPAAGDPVPGQSPDSRQQSAETLLEVLIGRLEEAGPPARQV
;
A
#
# COMPACT_ATOMS: atom_id res chain seq x y z
N MET A 1 11.89 6.09 -5.77
CA MET A 1 13.30 5.71 -5.60
C MET A 1 13.32 4.63 -4.55
N ASP A 2 13.76 3.44 -4.94
CA ASP A 2 13.90 2.32 -4.02
C ASP A 2 15.30 2.32 -3.39
N GLU A 3 15.39 1.72 -2.22
CA GLU A 3 16.58 1.64 -1.38
C GLU A 3 17.34 2.99 -1.19
N PHE A 4 16.58 4.07 -0.92
CA PHE A 4 17.17 5.41 -0.82
C PHE A 4 18.17 5.57 0.33
N SER A 5 18.03 4.77 1.40
CA SER A 5 18.95 4.81 2.55
C SER A 5 20.37 4.35 2.17
N GLU A 6 20.50 3.33 1.32
CA GLU A 6 21.79 2.89 0.77
C GLU A 6 22.39 3.92 -0.19
N LEU A 7 21.54 4.60 -0.97
CA LEU A 7 21.98 5.71 -1.81
C LEU A 7 22.59 6.83 -0.97
N LEU A 8 21.93 7.23 0.11
CA LEU A 8 22.46 8.24 1.04
C LEU A 8 23.69 7.76 1.80
N ALA A 9 23.84 6.45 2.03
CA ALA A 9 25.04 5.83 2.58
C ALA A 9 26.25 6.06 1.67
N THR A 10 26.05 5.93 0.36
CA THR A 10 27.11 6.06 -0.64
C THR A 10 27.37 7.51 -1.05
N LYS A 11 26.33 8.33 -1.17
CA LYS A 11 26.41 9.69 -1.69
C LYS A 11 25.54 10.67 -0.88
N LEU A 12 26.17 11.31 0.11
CA LEU A 12 25.48 12.24 1.01
C LEU A 12 25.01 13.53 0.31
N GLU A 13 25.63 13.90 -0.81
CA GLU A 13 25.26 15.08 -1.63
C GLU A 13 23.80 15.06 -2.13
N PHE A 14 23.17 13.88 -2.20
CA PHE A 14 21.78 13.74 -2.65
C PHE A 14 20.75 14.25 -1.63
N VAL A 15 21.13 14.45 -0.37
CA VAL A 15 20.22 15.00 0.65
C VAL A 15 19.67 16.36 0.20
N ASP A 16 20.54 17.25 -0.26
CA ASP A 16 20.17 18.61 -0.67
C ASP A 16 19.27 18.61 -1.91
N LEU A 17 19.48 17.63 -2.80
CA LEU A 17 18.60 17.40 -3.95
C LEU A 17 17.20 16.97 -3.51
N PHE A 18 17.08 16.00 -2.59
CA PHE A 18 15.77 15.55 -2.09
C PHE A 18 15.02 16.64 -1.34
N VAL A 19 15.74 17.43 -0.53
CA VAL A 19 15.19 18.62 0.14
C VAL A 19 14.69 19.64 -0.88
N SER A 20 15.48 19.91 -1.94
CA SER A 20 15.11 20.84 -2.99
C SER A 20 13.86 20.39 -3.75
N ILE A 21 13.76 19.10 -4.09
CA ILE A 21 12.58 18.50 -4.71
C ILE A 21 11.38 18.57 -3.75
N GLY A 22 11.55 18.27 -2.47
CA GLY A 22 10.48 18.36 -1.48
C GLY A 22 9.93 19.78 -1.32
N ARG A 23 10.80 20.79 -1.41
CA ARG A 23 10.42 22.21 -1.31
C ARG A 23 9.78 22.77 -2.59
N LEU A 24 10.32 22.45 -3.76
CA LEU A 24 9.90 23.03 -5.06
C LEU A 24 8.96 22.13 -5.86
N GLY A 25 8.91 20.83 -5.56
CA GLY A 25 8.21 19.83 -6.37
C GLY A 25 6.72 20.09 -6.47
N ARG A 26 6.08 20.58 -5.41
CA ARG A 26 4.64 20.87 -5.40
C ARG A 26 4.25 21.93 -6.44
N SER A 27 5.03 22.99 -6.63
CA SER A 27 4.72 24.03 -7.64
C SER A 27 5.07 23.60 -9.06
N LEU A 28 5.98 22.63 -9.19
CA LEU A 28 6.44 22.10 -10.49
C LEU A 28 5.69 20.84 -10.93
N GLY A 29 4.79 20.30 -10.10
CA GLY A 29 4.10 19.02 -10.36
C GLY A 29 5.01 17.80 -10.28
N VAL A 30 6.14 17.89 -9.55
CA VAL A 30 7.09 16.80 -9.35
C VAL A 30 6.84 16.15 -7.99
N HIS A 31 6.60 14.85 -7.98
CA HIS A 31 6.35 14.06 -6.77
C HIS A 31 7.46 13.04 -6.55
N LEU A 32 7.87 12.87 -5.30
CA LEU A 32 8.92 11.95 -4.90
C LEU A 32 8.37 10.92 -3.93
N LEU A 33 8.53 9.63 -4.28
CA LEU A 33 8.30 8.51 -3.38
C LEU A 33 9.66 7.87 -3.06
N LEU A 34 10.00 7.81 -1.78
CA LEU A 34 11.23 7.20 -1.27
C LEU A 34 10.86 5.91 -0.55
N ALA A 35 11.51 4.81 -0.92
CA ALA A 35 11.35 3.51 -0.31
C ALA A 35 12.71 2.99 0.14
N SER A 36 12.73 2.25 1.25
CA SER A 36 13.89 1.50 1.72
C SER A 36 13.42 0.39 2.65
N GLN A 37 14.14 -0.72 2.66
CA GLN A 37 13.88 -1.83 3.56
C GLN A 37 14.30 -1.50 4.99
N ARG A 38 15.32 -0.66 5.16
CA ARG A 38 15.90 -0.33 6.46
C ARG A 38 16.12 1.17 6.58
N LEU A 39 15.64 1.74 7.67
CA LEU A 39 15.73 3.17 7.89
C LEU A 39 16.88 3.50 8.87
N ASP A 40 17.83 4.33 8.43
CA ASP A 40 18.80 4.99 9.31
C ASP A 40 18.22 6.34 9.76
N GLU A 41 17.82 6.42 11.04
CA GLU A 41 17.19 7.57 11.67
C GLU A 41 17.95 8.89 11.43
N SER A 42 19.28 8.84 11.49
CA SER A 42 20.14 10.03 11.35
C SER A 42 20.06 10.67 9.96
N ARG A 43 19.77 9.86 8.94
CA ARG A 43 19.76 10.28 7.52
C ARG A 43 18.36 10.72 7.10
N VAL A 44 17.33 10.02 7.59
CA VAL A 44 15.93 10.33 7.24
C VAL A 44 15.47 11.66 7.79
N HIS A 45 15.90 12.03 9.00
CA HIS A 45 15.54 13.31 9.61
C HIS A 45 15.83 14.53 8.72
N LYS A 46 16.84 14.45 7.85
CA LYS A 46 17.19 15.56 6.93
C LYS A 46 16.19 15.75 5.79
N VAL A 47 15.47 14.70 5.41
CA VAL A 47 14.50 14.73 4.29
C VAL A 47 13.06 14.77 4.82
N GLU A 48 12.86 14.35 6.07
CA GLU A 48 11.56 14.15 6.71
C GLU A 48 10.66 15.39 6.70
N GLY A 49 11.23 16.58 6.87
CA GLY A 49 10.46 17.85 6.91
C GLY A 49 9.69 18.16 5.62
N HIS A 50 10.00 17.47 4.52
CA HIS A 50 9.35 17.67 3.23
C HIS A 50 8.50 16.48 2.76
N LEU A 51 8.30 15.47 3.61
CA LEU A 51 7.46 14.30 3.31
C LEU A 51 6.05 14.50 3.87
N SER A 52 5.07 14.68 2.99
CA SER A 52 3.67 14.91 3.38
C SER A 52 2.97 13.67 3.93
N TYR A 53 3.36 12.50 3.45
CA TYR A 53 2.80 11.23 3.90
C TYR A 53 3.91 10.20 4.09
N ARG A 54 3.62 9.19 4.91
CA ARG A 54 4.52 8.07 5.17
C ARG A 54 3.74 6.77 5.13
N LEU A 55 4.32 5.78 4.47
CA LEU A 55 3.82 4.41 4.44
C LEU A 55 4.81 3.55 5.24
N ALA A 56 4.31 2.86 6.24
CA ALA A 56 5.09 1.89 7.01
C ALA A 56 4.44 0.51 6.89
N LEU A 57 5.12 -0.38 6.17
CA LEU A 57 4.85 -1.81 6.25
C LEU A 57 5.48 -2.36 7.54
N ARG A 58 5.42 -3.68 7.73
CA ARG A 58 6.05 -4.33 8.88
C ARG A 58 7.54 -3.98 8.99
N THR A 59 7.94 -3.36 10.09
CA THR A 59 9.33 -2.96 10.36
C THR A 59 10.09 -4.04 11.14
N PHE A 60 11.42 -3.95 11.19
CA PHE A 60 12.25 -4.92 11.94
C PHE A 60 12.33 -4.61 13.43
N SER A 61 12.08 -3.35 13.82
CA SER A 61 12.05 -2.94 15.23
C SER A 61 10.99 -1.88 15.52
N SER A 62 10.64 -1.76 16.81
CA SER A 62 9.77 -0.69 17.32
C SER A 62 10.39 0.70 17.15
N MET A 63 11.73 0.81 17.12
CA MET A 63 12.43 2.08 16.91
C MET A 63 12.24 2.56 15.47
N GLU A 64 12.48 1.69 14.48
CA GLU A 64 12.23 2.02 13.06
C GLU A 64 10.78 2.46 12.82
N SER A 65 9.81 1.76 13.43
CA SER A 65 8.41 2.17 13.36
C SER A 65 8.20 3.58 13.92
N ARG A 66 8.82 3.92 15.06
CA ARG A 66 8.71 5.27 15.63
C ARG A 66 9.37 6.33 14.77
N SER A 67 10.53 6.06 14.18
CA SER A 67 11.21 7.02 13.31
C SER A 67 10.43 7.31 12.02
N VAL A 68 9.63 6.35 11.52
CA VAL A 68 8.75 6.58 10.37
C VAL A 68 7.40 7.16 10.79
N ILE A 69 6.61 6.45 11.60
CA ILE A 69 5.20 6.81 11.87
C ILE A 69 4.97 7.44 13.26
N GLY A 70 5.99 7.54 14.12
CA GLY A 70 5.90 8.12 15.46
C GLY A 70 5.38 7.16 16.54
N VAL A 71 4.93 5.96 16.16
CA VAL A 71 4.42 4.92 17.06
C VAL A 71 5.09 3.59 16.77
N ALA A 72 5.02 2.62 17.70
CA ALA A 72 5.64 1.30 17.53
C ALA A 72 4.79 0.31 16.72
N SER A 73 3.55 0.68 16.34
CA SER A 73 2.54 -0.24 15.81
C SER A 73 2.93 -0.96 14.51
N ALA A 74 3.82 -0.41 13.67
CA ALA A 74 4.23 -1.09 12.45
C ALA A 74 5.08 -2.35 12.72
N TYR A 75 5.78 -2.41 13.85
CA TYR A 75 6.55 -3.60 14.25
C TYR A 75 5.63 -4.79 14.60
N GLU A 76 4.47 -4.50 15.16
CA GLU A 76 3.48 -5.49 15.62
C GLU A 76 2.59 -6.01 14.47
N LEU A 77 2.77 -5.50 13.25
CA LEU A 77 2.00 -5.94 12.11
C LEU A 77 2.19 -7.46 11.85
N PRO A 78 1.14 -8.16 11.39
CA PRO A 78 1.24 -9.56 11.01
C PRO A 78 2.35 -9.83 10.00
N SER A 79 2.93 -11.04 10.03
CA SER A 79 3.98 -11.45 9.09
C SER A 79 3.49 -11.61 7.66
N ALA A 80 2.18 -11.73 7.45
CA ALA A 80 1.59 -11.75 6.13
C ALA A 80 1.91 -10.44 5.38
N PRO A 81 2.33 -10.51 4.11
CA PRO A 81 2.67 -9.33 3.33
C PRO A 81 1.44 -8.42 3.16
N GLY A 82 1.74 -7.15 2.95
CA GLY A 82 0.73 -6.15 2.60
C GLY A 82 0.06 -5.42 3.75
N ASN A 83 0.25 -5.87 4.99
CA ASN A 83 -0.21 -5.13 6.14
C ASN A 83 0.65 -3.87 6.33
N GLY A 84 0.01 -2.72 6.52
CA GLY A 84 0.72 -1.45 6.69
C GLY A 84 -0.09 -0.37 7.38
N PHE A 85 0.61 0.71 7.68
CA PHE A 85 0.04 1.97 8.14
C PHE A 85 0.37 3.10 7.17
N LEU A 86 -0.64 3.91 6.87
CA LEU A 86 -0.51 5.18 6.18
C LEU A 86 -0.62 6.29 7.22
N LYS A 87 0.40 7.12 7.31
CA LYS A 87 0.39 8.36 8.07
C LYS A 87 0.27 9.54 7.12
N VAL A 88 -0.87 10.22 7.17
CA VAL A 88 -1.06 11.51 6.48
C VAL A 88 -1.00 12.59 7.56
N ASP A 89 -0.05 13.52 7.41
CA ASP A 89 0.22 14.57 8.39
C ASP A 89 0.69 14.05 9.78
N THR A 90 0.35 14.77 10.85
CA THR A 90 0.83 14.51 12.22
C THR A 90 -0.08 13.61 13.04
N THR A 91 -1.38 13.55 12.72
CA THR A 91 -2.39 12.92 13.59
C THR A 91 -3.05 11.69 13.00
N ASN A 92 -3.07 11.54 11.67
CA ASN A 92 -3.89 10.54 11.02
C ASN A 92 -3.07 9.30 10.67
N LEU A 93 -3.29 8.22 11.43
CA LEU A 93 -2.67 6.92 11.19
C LEU A 93 -3.75 5.90 10.82
N VAL A 94 -3.65 5.39 9.61
CA VAL A 94 -4.67 4.57 8.96
C VAL A 94 -4.07 3.20 8.69
N ARG A 95 -4.68 2.15 9.23
CA ARG A 95 -4.26 0.78 8.93
C ARG A 95 -4.83 0.35 7.59
N PHE A 96 -4.02 -0.28 6.75
CA PHE A 96 -4.45 -0.81 5.46
C PHE A 96 -3.85 -2.19 5.21
N LYS A 97 -4.44 -2.85 4.22
CA LYS A 97 -3.87 -4.03 3.56
C LYS A 97 -3.75 -3.72 2.08
N ASP A 98 -2.56 -3.88 1.52
CA ASP A 98 -2.31 -3.61 0.10
C ASP A 98 -3.07 -4.58 -0.82
N ALA A 99 -3.18 -4.17 -2.08
CA ALA A 99 -3.70 -5.01 -3.13
C ALA A 99 -2.55 -5.77 -3.79
N TYR A 100 -2.73 -7.08 -3.98
CA TYR A 100 -1.80 -7.91 -4.74
C TYR A 100 -2.21 -7.94 -6.21
N VAL A 101 -1.37 -7.35 -7.07
CA VAL A 101 -1.69 -7.15 -8.51
C VAL A 101 -1.01 -8.17 -9.44
N SER A 102 -0.09 -8.99 -8.93
CA SER A 102 0.61 -10.01 -9.72
C SER A 102 -0.14 -11.35 -9.81
N GLY A 103 -1.30 -11.44 -9.18
CA GLY A 103 -2.18 -12.61 -9.26
C GLY A 103 -3.05 -12.58 -10.52
N PRO A 104 -3.65 -13.73 -10.88
CA PRO A 104 -4.64 -13.78 -11.95
C PRO A 104 -5.82 -12.86 -11.60
N VAL A 105 -6.45 -12.29 -12.62
CA VAL A 105 -7.70 -11.54 -12.45
C VAL A 105 -8.73 -12.45 -11.75
N PRO A 106 -9.31 -12.03 -10.62
CA PRO A 106 -10.38 -12.78 -9.98
C PRO A 106 -11.53 -12.95 -10.96
N GLU A 107 -12.05 -14.17 -11.09
CA GLU A 107 -13.29 -14.39 -11.82
C GLU A 107 -14.37 -13.50 -11.20
N ALA A 108 -15.12 -12.78 -12.05
CA ALA A 108 -16.21 -11.95 -11.58
C ALA A 108 -17.18 -12.82 -10.77
N LEU A 109 -17.30 -12.52 -9.49
CA LEU A 109 -18.25 -13.20 -8.61
C LEU A 109 -19.63 -13.14 -9.25
N SER A 110 -20.37 -14.25 -9.24
CA SER A 110 -21.77 -14.27 -9.65
C SER A 110 -22.56 -13.22 -8.86
N GLU A 111 -23.61 -12.63 -9.42
CA GLU A 111 -24.48 -11.68 -8.70
C GLU A 111 -24.97 -12.24 -7.36
N ALA A 112 -25.15 -13.56 -7.27
CA ALA A 112 -25.48 -14.28 -6.04
C ALA A 112 -24.36 -14.23 -4.98
N ASP A 113 -23.09 -14.35 -5.40
CA ASP A 113 -21.92 -14.30 -4.51
C ASP A 113 -21.59 -12.85 -4.11
N GLN A 114 -21.80 -11.88 -5.00
CA GLN A 114 -21.69 -10.45 -4.69
C GLN A 114 -22.68 -10.03 -3.60
N SER A 115 -23.91 -10.55 -3.65
CA SER A 115 -24.94 -10.33 -2.65
C SER A 115 -24.54 -10.85 -1.27
N ALA A 116 -23.92 -12.03 -1.20
CA ALA A 116 -23.47 -12.65 0.05
C ALA A 116 -22.26 -11.91 0.66
N GLN A 117 -21.38 -11.36 -0.17
CA GLN A 117 -20.15 -10.68 0.28
C GLN A 117 -20.40 -9.21 0.64
N GLN A 118 -21.37 -8.54 -0.02
CA GLN A 118 -21.82 -7.19 0.33
C GLN A 118 -22.47 -7.11 1.72
N VAL A 119 -23.07 -8.20 2.23
CA VAL A 119 -23.64 -8.24 3.59
C VAL A 119 -22.54 -8.21 4.69
N GLY A 120 -21.27 -8.46 4.35
CA GLY A 120 -20.13 -8.42 5.28
C GLY A 120 -19.12 -7.30 5.04
N ALA A 121 -19.25 -6.55 3.95
CA ALA A 121 -18.33 -5.50 3.58
C ALA A 121 -19.11 -4.39 2.86
N VAL A 122 -19.47 -3.35 3.60
CA VAL A 122 -19.82 -2.06 2.99
C VAL A 122 -18.52 -1.50 2.40
N GLN A 123 -18.20 -1.92 1.17
CA GLN A 123 -17.13 -1.33 0.38
C GLN A 123 -17.76 -0.52 -0.74
N GLU A 124 -17.63 0.79 -0.64
CA GLU A 124 -17.99 1.71 -1.70
C GLU A 124 -16.89 1.64 -2.77
N ILE A 125 -17.23 1.14 -3.97
CA ILE A 125 -16.32 1.21 -5.11
C ILE A 125 -16.27 2.67 -5.55
N THR A 126 -15.23 3.39 -5.14
CA THR A 126 -14.98 4.76 -5.56
C THR A 126 -13.99 4.80 -6.72
N ALA A 127 -14.29 5.63 -7.72
CA ALA A 127 -13.32 5.93 -8.77
C ALA A 127 -12.06 6.57 -8.18
N PHE A 128 -10.88 6.21 -8.69
CA PHE A 128 -9.62 6.80 -8.23
C PHE A 128 -9.63 8.31 -8.46
N GLY A 129 -9.39 9.08 -7.40
CA GLY A 129 -9.36 10.55 -7.46
C GLY A 129 -8.67 11.13 -6.24
N LEU A 130 -8.24 12.39 -6.33
CA LEU A 130 -7.54 13.10 -5.25
C LEU A 130 -8.49 13.63 -4.16
N ARG A 131 -9.80 13.39 -4.28
CA ARG A 131 -10.77 13.80 -3.27
C ARG A 131 -10.85 12.73 -2.19
N GLN A 132 -10.68 13.15 -0.94
CA GLN A 132 -10.96 12.30 0.21
C GLN A 132 -12.46 11.98 0.23
N GLN A 133 -12.81 10.71 0.08
CA GLN A 133 -14.17 10.19 0.21
C GLN A 133 -14.21 9.20 1.37
N GLY A 134 -15.14 9.40 2.30
CA GLY A 134 -15.33 8.56 3.49
C GLY A 134 -14.55 9.04 4.74
N GLU A 135 -14.94 8.49 5.89
CA GLU A 135 -14.19 8.66 7.15
C GLU A 135 -12.99 7.70 7.18
N LEU A 136 -11.83 8.22 7.57
CA LEU A 136 -10.64 7.39 7.74
C LEU A 136 -10.83 6.48 8.97
N LEU A 137 -10.88 5.18 8.72
CA LEU A 137 -11.04 4.19 9.77
C LEU A 137 -9.83 4.22 10.69
N THR A 138 -10.08 4.55 11.95
CA THR A 138 -9.05 4.51 13.00
C THR A 138 -8.65 3.07 13.31
N ALA A 139 -7.41 2.86 13.76
CA ALA A 139 -6.86 1.53 14.05
C ALA A 139 -7.77 0.66 14.95
N ARG A 140 -8.39 1.24 15.98
CA ARG A 140 -9.32 0.54 16.89
C ARG A 140 -10.58 0.03 16.19
N THR A 141 -11.07 0.78 15.21
CA THR A 141 -12.27 0.43 14.44
C THR A 141 -11.95 -0.66 13.42
N ALA A 142 -10.76 -0.60 12.80
CA ALA A 142 -10.26 -1.64 11.92
C ALA A 142 -10.03 -2.98 12.66
N GLU A 143 -9.44 -2.96 13.85
CA GLU A 143 -9.23 -4.15 14.69
C GLU A 143 -10.55 -4.83 15.08
N ARG A 144 -11.59 -4.04 15.42
CA ARG A 144 -12.93 -4.55 15.74
C ARG A 144 -13.56 -5.29 14.55
N LEU A 145 -13.40 -4.76 13.34
CA LEU A 145 -13.95 -5.35 12.11
C LEU A 145 -13.14 -6.58 11.66
N GLU A 146 -11.82 -6.59 11.85
CA GLU A 146 -10.99 -7.78 11.61
C GLU A 146 -11.34 -8.94 12.55
N ALA A 147 -11.56 -8.66 13.83
CA ALA A 147 -11.98 -9.67 14.81
C ALA A 147 -13.34 -10.29 14.45
N ASP A 148 -14.28 -9.48 13.96
CA ASP A 148 -15.60 -9.94 13.52
C ASP A 148 -15.51 -10.81 12.24
N ARG A 149 -14.58 -10.49 11.34
CA ARG A 149 -14.29 -11.30 10.14
C ARG A 149 -13.62 -12.63 10.45
N LEU A 150 -12.70 -12.67 11.41
CA LEU A 150 -12.06 -13.92 11.86
C LEU A 150 -13.03 -14.87 12.60
N GLY A 151 -14.12 -14.33 13.15
CA GLY A 151 -15.20 -15.12 13.76
C GLY A 151 -16.14 -15.79 12.76
N ARG A 152 -16.21 -15.30 11.51
CA ARG A 152 -16.93 -15.94 10.40
C ARG A 152 -15.96 -16.72 9.52
N SER A 153 -15.55 -17.90 9.96
CA SER A 153 -14.92 -18.86 9.04
C SER A 153 -16.01 -19.48 8.16
N PRO A 154 -15.99 -19.33 6.83
CA PRO A 154 -16.76 -20.21 5.96
C PRO A 154 -16.12 -21.59 6.06
N ALA A 155 -16.91 -22.60 6.41
CA ALA A 155 -16.45 -23.99 6.43
C ALA A 155 -15.91 -24.37 5.04
N ALA A 156 -14.59 -24.39 4.89
CA ALA A 156 -13.92 -24.94 3.72
C ALA A 156 -14.12 -26.46 3.76
N GLY A 157 -14.85 -27.00 2.79
CA GLY A 157 -14.94 -28.44 2.58
C GLY A 157 -13.56 -29.02 2.27
N ASP A 158 -13.32 -30.24 2.75
CA ASP A 158 -12.04 -30.95 2.62
C ASP A 158 -11.59 -31.08 1.14
N PRO A 159 -10.30 -30.89 0.83
CA PRO A 159 -9.80 -31.07 -0.52
C PRO A 159 -9.65 -32.56 -0.86
N VAL A 160 -10.24 -32.97 -1.99
CA VAL A 160 -10.05 -34.31 -2.58
C VAL A 160 -8.61 -34.43 -3.09
N PRO A 161 -7.83 -35.46 -2.71
CA PRO A 161 -6.45 -35.59 -3.15
C PRO A 161 -6.38 -36.28 -4.52
N GLY A 162 -5.87 -35.57 -5.52
CA GLY A 162 -5.54 -36.16 -6.83
C GLY A 162 -5.73 -35.22 -8.00
N GLN A 163 -4.87 -34.20 -8.14
CA GLN A 163 -4.56 -33.56 -9.42
C GLN A 163 -3.22 -32.84 -9.30
N SER A 164 -2.24 -33.27 -10.08
CA SER A 164 -0.90 -32.70 -10.16
C SER A 164 -0.98 -31.23 -10.59
N PRO A 165 -0.20 -30.31 -9.96
CA PRO A 165 -0.23 -28.89 -10.29
C PRO A 165 0.77 -28.63 -11.43
N ASP A 166 0.39 -28.92 -12.66
CA ASP A 166 1.15 -28.42 -13.80
C ASP A 166 0.26 -28.37 -15.05
N SER A 167 0.26 -27.23 -15.76
CA SER A 167 -0.33 -26.93 -17.09
C SER A 167 -1.59 -26.04 -17.24
N ARG A 168 -2.24 -25.50 -16.19
CA ARG A 168 -3.30 -24.47 -16.38
C ARG A 168 -2.91 -23.02 -16.03
N GLN A 169 -1.71 -22.78 -15.53
CA GLN A 169 -1.24 -21.43 -15.15
C GLN A 169 -0.61 -20.61 -16.30
N GLN A 170 -0.56 -21.14 -17.53
CA GLN A 170 -0.05 -20.38 -18.67
C GLN A 170 -1.19 -19.54 -19.26
N SER A 171 -1.11 -18.21 -19.13
CA SER A 171 -1.95 -17.16 -19.75
C SER A 171 -3.25 -16.70 -19.06
N ALA A 172 -3.33 -16.71 -17.73
CA ALA A 172 -4.31 -15.86 -17.06
C ALA A 172 -3.76 -14.42 -16.98
N GLU A 173 -4.46 -13.45 -17.58
CA GLU A 173 -4.13 -12.02 -17.48
C GLU A 173 -4.03 -11.61 -16.01
N THR A 174 -3.01 -10.83 -15.67
CA THR A 174 -2.81 -10.34 -14.30
C THR A 174 -3.63 -9.08 -14.04
N LEU A 175 -3.98 -8.81 -12.79
CA LEU A 175 -4.64 -7.56 -12.42
C LEU A 175 -3.82 -6.32 -12.83
N LEU A 176 -2.49 -6.42 -12.76
CA LEU A 176 -1.59 -5.36 -13.20
C LEU A 176 -1.72 -5.09 -14.71
N GLU A 177 -1.78 -6.13 -15.54
CA GLU A 177 -1.96 -6.00 -17.00
C GLU A 177 -3.29 -5.32 -17.34
N VAL A 178 -4.39 -5.74 -16.70
CA VAL A 178 -5.70 -5.09 -16.88
C VAL A 178 -5.66 -3.62 -16.46
N LEU A 179 -5.00 -3.31 -15.33
CA LEU A 179 -4.88 -1.93 -14.85
C LEU A 179 -4.06 -1.07 -15.80
N ILE A 180 -2.94 -1.58 -16.32
CA ILE A 180 -2.11 -0.88 -17.29
C ILE A 180 -2.89 -0.66 -18.59
N GLY A 181 -3.59 -1.66 -19.10
CA GLY A 181 -4.39 -1.53 -20.32
C GLY A 181 -5.54 -0.51 -20.20
N ARG A 182 -6.10 -0.32 -18.99
CA ARG A 182 -7.08 0.75 -18.72
C ARG A 182 -6.46 2.14 -18.55
N LEU A 183 -5.17 2.19 -18.21
CA LEU A 183 -4.42 3.43 -18.04
C LEU A 183 -3.75 3.90 -19.34
N GLU A 184 -3.55 3.01 -20.32
CA GLU A 184 -3.17 3.40 -21.67
C GLU A 184 -4.17 4.44 -22.19
N GLU A 185 -3.64 5.58 -22.66
CA GLU A 185 -4.41 6.75 -23.12
C GLU A 185 -5.21 7.51 -22.04
N ALA A 186 -5.24 7.03 -20.79
CA ALA A 186 -5.88 7.72 -19.68
C ALA A 186 -4.94 8.75 -19.04
N GLY A 187 -4.87 9.94 -19.62
CA GLY A 187 -4.17 11.08 -19.02
C GLY A 187 -3.96 12.24 -19.98
N PRO A 188 -3.72 13.47 -19.48
CA PRO A 188 -3.25 14.54 -20.33
C PRO A 188 -1.93 14.12 -20.97
N PRO A 189 -1.69 14.41 -22.27
CA PRO A 189 -0.46 14.04 -22.94
C PRO A 189 0.73 14.55 -22.13
N ALA A 190 1.68 13.66 -21.85
CA ALA A 190 2.94 14.05 -21.21
C ALA A 190 3.65 15.01 -22.17
N ARG A 191 3.47 16.32 -21.93
CA ARG A 191 4.13 17.49 -22.53
C ARG A 191 4.96 17.15 -23.78
N GLN A 192 4.36 17.31 -24.95
CA GLN A 192 5.11 17.35 -26.22
C GLN A 192 6.06 18.56 -26.17
N VAL A 193 7.35 18.30 -26.33
CA VAL A 193 8.39 19.31 -26.62
C VAL A 193 8.59 19.35 -28.12
#